data_AF-A0AAN8HJF7-F1
#
_entry.id   AF-A0AAN8HJF7-F1
#
_cell.length_a   1.000
_cell.length_b   1.000
_cell.length_c   1.000
_cell.angle_alpha   90.00
_cell.angle_beta   90.00
_cell.angle_gamma   90.00
#
_symmetry.space_group_name_H-M   'P 1'
#
loop_
_entity.id
_entity.type
_entity.pdbx_description
1 polymer ?
#
loop_
_entity_poly.entity_id
_entity_poly.type
_entity_poly.pdbx_seq_one_letter_code
_entity_poly.pdbx_strand_id
1 'polypeptide(L)'
;MDKGSWKHSLLLAVVLASTYADASLSWHMDDFIQAVKQVEDGVPGSGPVAVLKRLRHAAGLNDALVRYFLRAADSGGAEMDVSLLSFITKAVHHRVTEENREEGVVLTPDGTTVALTPLLLGLEAGFLSKTKDRVRGLLKLTFTKDLESHPLSRHPLSRHLGPDGCWDNVSSPQVFTLLDQPGVLTTAQINGGMDGFVLGTEIAFPSTSGRPLKLSGILTEYYCRSLEVGGMDVAPRLISRRRRDNFRKLGVPSITAQQVVKSAEKQRRVMGLKKMDSKTKKQLMTLVKEGVKEFVQEYLECPPIIPRCMWGAKPYKGTPTNLTLPLPFLYIHHTSTPRDPCLTLQQCSEDMRAMQRFHQDDRGWDDIGYRCREGGVSG
;
A
#
# COMPACT_ATOMS: atom_id res chain seq x y z
N MET A 1 22.29 -21.54 -51.73
CA MET A 1 21.77 -21.92 -50.39
C MET A 1 22.02 -20.75 -49.46
N ASP A 2 20.95 -20.00 -49.20
CA ASP A 2 20.98 -18.60 -48.79
C ASP A 2 21.27 -18.42 -47.28
N LYS A 3 22.49 -17.97 -46.95
CA LYS A 3 22.89 -17.64 -45.57
C LYS A 3 22.40 -16.26 -45.10
N GLY A 4 21.78 -15.46 -45.99
CA GLY A 4 21.28 -14.12 -45.68
C GLY A 4 19.86 -14.06 -45.09
N SER A 5 18.99 -15.00 -45.46
CA SER A 5 17.57 -15.00 -45.08
C SER A 5 17.33 -15.33 -43.59
N TRP A 6 18.18 -16.19 -43.00
CA TRP A 6 18.05 -16.61 -41.61
C TRP A 6 18.34 -15.46 -40.62
N LYS A 7 19.31 -14.58 -40.92
CA LYS A 7 19.67 -13.46 -40.04
C LYS A 7 18.58 -12.39 -39.98
N HIS A 8 17.92 -12.11 -41.09
CA HIS A 8 16.80 -11.16 -41.12
C HIS A 8 15.54 -11.77 -40.48
N SER A 9 15.32 -13.08 -40.63
CA SER A 9 14.23 -13.78 -39.95
C SER A 9 14.42 -13.84 -38.43
N LEU A 10 15.66 -14.01 -37.94
CA LEU A 10 15.97 -13.94 -36.50
C LEU A 10 15.91 -12.52 -35.94
N LEU A 11 16.36 -11.51 -36.69
CA LEU A 11 16.20 -10.11 -36.27
C LEU A 11 14.73 -9.71 -36.23
N LEU A 12 13.91 -10.14 -37.22
CA LEU A 12 12.47 -9.91 -37.16
C LEU A 12 11.82 -10.69 -36.02
N ALA A 13 12.22 -11.95 -35.76
CA ALA A 13 11.69 -12.74 -34.65
C ALA A 13 12.13 -12.22 -33.28
N VAL A 14 13.34 -11.67 -33.14
CA VAL A 14 13.82 -11.01 -31.91
C VAL A 14 13.14 -9.66 -31.73
N VAL A 15 12.93 -8.87 -32.79
CA VAL A 15 12.20 -7.60 -32.72
C VAL A 15 10.70 -7.81 -32.50
N LEU A 16 10.10 -8.85 -33.08
CA LEU A 16 8.71 -9.26 -32.80
C LEU A 16 8.56 -9.89 -31.42
N ALA A 17 9.52 -10.69 -30.93
CA ALA A 17 9.53 -11.19 -29.55
C ALA A 17 9.81 -10.07 -28.53
N SER A 18 10.52 -9.01 -28.94
CA SER A 18 10.73 -7.80 -28.11
C SER A 18 9.53 -6.85 -28.13
N THR A 19 8.59 -7.01 -29.07
CA THR A 19 7.38 -6.17 -29.20
C THR A 19 6.09 -6.92 -28.85
N TYR A 20 6.17 -8.22 -28.55
CA TYR A 20 5.03 -9.08 -28.17
C TYR A 20 5.38 -10.08 -27.04
N ALA A 21 6.32 -9.74 -26.17
CA ALA A 21 6.22 -10.23 -24.81
C ALA A 21 5.16 -9.35 -24.12
N ASP A 22 3.90 -9.79 -24.17
CA ASP A 22 2.94 -9.48 -23.11
C ASP A 22 3.55 -10.06 -21.81
N ALA A 23 4.56 -9.37 -21.27
CA ALA A 23 4.96 -9.57 -19.90
C ALA A 23 3.73 -9.17 -19.11
N SER A 24 3.00 -10.18 -18.61
CA SER A 24 1.88 -9.95 -17.72
C SER A 24 2.40 -9.07 -16.58
N LEU A 25 2.04 -7.78 -16.60
CA LEU A 25 2.46 -6.84 -15.57
C LEU A 25 2.11 -7.45 -14.22
N SER A 26 3.07 -7.46 -13.30
CA SER A 26 2.84 -7.96 -11.95
C SER A 26 2.28 -6.84 -11.08
N TRP A 27 1.76 -7.16 -9.91
CA TRP A 27 1.27 -6.16 -8.95
C TRP A 27 2.38 -5.60 -8.07
N HIS A 28 3.54 -5.32 -8.64
CA HIS A 28 4.59 -4.56 -7.97
C HIS A 28 4.35 -3.06 -8.10
N MET A 29 4.76 -2.31 -7.09
CA MET A 29 4.71 -0.83 -7.12
C MET A 29 5.55 -0.27 -8.28
N ASP A 30 6.67 -0.91 -8.62
CA ASP A 30 7.51 -0.50 -9.77
C ASP A 30 6.76 -0.60 -11.10
N ASP A 31 5.99 -1.67 -11.30
CA ASP A 31 5.16 -1.86 -12.49
C ASP A 31 4.05 -0.79 -12.56
N PHE A 32 3.44 -0.47 -11.42
CA PHE A 32 2.47 0.62 -11.34
C PHE A 32 3.11 1.98 -11.68
N ILE A 33 4.29 2.29 -11.15
CA ILE A 33 5.01 3.52 -11.45
C ILE A 33 5.38 3.60 -12.93
N GLN A 34 5.80 2.47 -13.53
CA GLN A 34 6.08 2.38 -14.96
C GLN A 34 4.82 2.63 -15.79
N ALA A 35 3.66 2.09 -15.38
CA ALA A 35 2.39 2.40 -16.01
C ALA A 35 2.03 3.89 -15.91
N VAL A 36 2.22 4.51 -14.73
CA VAL A 36 2.01 5.96 -14.54
C VAL A 36 2.91 6.77 -15.48
N LYS A 37 4.17 6.37 -15.64
CA LYS A 37 5.11 7.02 -16.56
C LYS A 37 4.65 6.93 -18.02
N GLN A 38 4.08 5.79 -18.45
CA GLN A 38 3.49 5.68 -19.78
C GLN A 38 2.30 6.64 -19.96
N VAL A 39 1.46 6.84 -18.93
CA VAL A 39 0.37 7.85 -18.98
C VAL A 39 0.92 9.27 -19.12
N GLU A 40 2.00 9.58 -18.41
CA GLU A 40 2.66 10.89 -18.49
C GLU A 40 3.28 11.16 -19.86
N ASP A 41 3.95 10.15 -20.42
CA ASP A 41 4.65 10.26 -21.70
C ASP A 41 3.67 10.28 -22.89
N GLY A 42 2.47 9.71 -22.73
CA GLY A 42 1.40 9.76 -23.75
C GLY A 42 0.82 11.16 -23.97
N VAL A 43 0.96 12.09 -23.01
CA VAL A 43 0.60 13.51 -23.18
C VAL A 43 1.69 14.40 -22.57
N PRO A 44 2.79 14.63 -23.32
CA PRO A 44 3.93 15.41 -22.84
C PRO A 44 3.52 16.78 -22.29
N GLY A 45 4.11 17.17 -21.15
CA GLY A 45 3.79 18.43 -20.48
C GLY A 45 2.54 18.39 -19.58
N SER A 46 1.85 17.25 -19.49
CA SER A 46 0.77 17.06 -18.51
C SER A 46 1.31 17.16 -17.08
N GLY A 47 0.77 18.08 -16.29
CA GLY A 47 1.08 18.16 -14.87
C GLY A 47 0.46 16.99 -14.07
N PRO A 48 0.95 16.72 -12.84
CA PRO A 48 0.51 15.58 -12.03
C PRO A 48 -1.01 15.48 -11.81
N VAL A 49 -1.72 16.61 -11.67
CA VAL A 49 -3.19 16.61 -11.50
C VAL A 49 -3.91 16.04 -12.73
N ALA A 50 -3.44 16.34 -13.94
CA ALA A 50 -4.03 15.82 -15.16
C ALA A 50 -3.83 14.31 -15.26
N VAL A 51 -2.64 13.82 -14.89
CA VAL A 51 -2.32 12.39 -14.83
C VAL A 51 -3.21 11.68 -13.82
N LEU A 52 -3.33 12.22 -12.59
CA LEU A 52 -4.20 11.67 -11.55
C LEU A 52 -5.67 11.58 -12.00
N LYS A 53 -6.18 12.62 -12.66
CA LYS A 53 -7.54 12.59 -13.24
C LYS A 53 -7.70 11.47 -14.28
N ARG A 54 -6.70 11.22 -15.14
CA ARG A 54 -6.75 10.11 -16.12
C ARG A 54 -6.77 8.75 -15.43
N LEU A 55 -5.87 8.51 -14.48
CA LEU A 55 -5.84 7.27 -13.69
C LEU A 55 -7.18 7.03 -12.99
N ARG A 56 -7.72 8.09 -12.41
CA ARG A 56 -9.01 8.08 -11.71
C ARG A 56 -10.18 7.82 -12.64
N HIS A 57 -10.17 8.39 -13.85
CA HIS A 57 -11.16 8.14 -14.89
C HIS A 57 -11.13 6.66 -15.33
N ALA A 58 -9.93 6.15 -15.66
CA ALA A 58 -9.70 4.76 -16.06
C ALA A 58 -10.23 3.78 -15.00
N ALA A 59 -9.95 4.03 -13.72
CA ALA A 59 -10.37 3.17 -12.62
C ALA A 59 -11.85 3.34 -12.20
N GLY A 60 -12.62 4.19 -12.88
CA GLY A 60 -14.02 4.48 -12.52
C GLY A 60 -14.18 5.21 -11.17
N LEU A 61 -13.11 5.81 -10.65
CA LEU A 61 -13.07 6.46 -9.34
C LEU A 61 -13.68 7.88 -9.40
N ASN A 62 -14.98 7.98 -9.69
CA ASN A 62 -15.65 9.26 -9.90
C ASN A 62 -17.03 9.34 -9.20
N ASP A 63 -17.16 8.70 -8.03
CA ASP A 63 -18.38 8.78 -7.23
C ASP A 63 -18.68 10.22 -6.72
N ALA A 64 -19.84 10.39 -6.08
CA ALA A 64 -20.29 11.69 -5.59
C ALA A 64 -19.34 12.32 -4.56
N LEU A 65 -18.73 11.52 -3.68
CA LEU A 65 -17.79 11.98 -2.67
C LEU A 65 -16.50 12.48 -3.31
N VAL A 66 -15.95 11.69 -4.23
CA VAL A 66 -14.74 12.03 -4.97
C VAL A 66 -14.96 13.30 -5.79
N ARG A 67 -16.07 13.39 -6.54
CA ARG A 67 -16.43 14.60 -7.31
C ARG A 67 -16.60 15.84 -6.42
N TYR A 68 -17.13 15.68 -5.20
CA TYR A 68 -17.29 16.80 -4.27
C TYR A 68 -15.96 17.40 -3.80
N PHE A 69 -14.90 16.60 -3.67
CA PHE A 69 -13.60 17.06 -3.21
C PHE A 69 -12.62 17.37 -4.34
N LEU A 70 -12.56 16.53 -5.37
CA LEU A 70 -11.54 16.57 -6.43
C LEU A 70 -12.08 17.06 -7.78
N ARG A 71 -13.40 17.30 -7.89
CA ARG A 71 -14.12 17.58 -9.15
C ARG A 71 -14.17 16.34 -10.06
N ALA A 72 -14.92 16.45 -11.16
CA ALA A 72 -15.01 15.37 -12.14
C ALA A 72 -13.63 15.05 -12.72
N ALA A 73 -13.36 13.75 -12.88
CA ALA A 73 -12.28 13.31 -13.75
C ALA A 73 -12.75 13.52 -15.19
N ASP A 74 -12.15 14.49 -15.88
CA ASP A 74 -12.47 14.77 -17.29
C ASP A 74 -11.81 13.70 -18.16
N SER A 75 -12.48 13.23 -19.22
CA SER A 75 -11.92 12.30 -20.22
C SER A 75 -10.92 12.97 -21.18
N GLY A 76 -10.56 14.23 -20.93
CA GLY A 76 -9.78 15.06 -21.85
C GLY A 76 -8.32 14.62 -21.99
N GLY A 77 -7.98 13.94 -23.09
CA GLY A 77 -6.64 13.85 -23.68
C GLY A 77 -6.41 12.55 -24.43
N ALA A 78 -5.15 12.17 -24.67
CA ALA A 78 -4.82 11.02 -25.51
C ALA A 78 -5.46 9.73 -24.98
N GLU A 79 -6.00 8.94 -25.89
CA GLU A 79 -6.58 7.64 -25.61
C GLU A 79 -5.46 6.70 -25.13
N MET A 80 -5.73 5.99 -24.04
CA MET A 80 -4.76 5.07 -23.46
C MET A 80 -4.78 3.76 -24.23
N ASP A 81 -3.61 3.18 -24.45
CA ASP A 81 -3.52 1.81 -24.95
C ASP A 81 -4.40 0.86 -24.12
N VAL A 82 -5.02 -0.12 -24.77
CA VAL A 82 -6.01 -1.03 -24.17
C VAL A 82 -5.37 -1.84 -23.04
N SER A 83 -4.13 -2.29 -23.20
CA SER A 83 -3.41 -3.05 -22.17
C SER A 83 -3.12 -2.19 -20.94
N LEU A 84 -2.69 -0.95 -21.16
CA LEU A 84 -2.40 0.02 -20.10
C LEU A 84 -3.67 0.43 -19.35
N LEU A 85 -4.77 0.66 -20.07
CA LEU A 85 -6.08 0.96 -19.49
C LEU A 85 -6.57 -0.20 -18.62
N SER A 86 -6.48 -1.43 -19.13
CA SER A 86 -6.85 -2.65 -18.39
C SER A 86 -6.02 -2.81 -17.11
N PHE A 87 -4.70 -2.60 -17.19
CA PHE A 87 -3.81 -2.66 -16.04
C PHE A 87 -4.18 -1.61 -14.99
N ILE A 88 -4.32 -0.34 -15.35
CA ILE A 88 -4.63 0.74 -14.40
C ILE A 88 -5.99 0.53 -13.76
N THR A 89 -6.99 0.09 -14.55
CA THR A 89 -8.32 -0.21 -14.02
C THR A 89 -8.24 -1.22 -12.89
N LYS A 90 -7.51 -2.33 -13.10
CA LYS A 90 -7.34 -3.40 -12.10
C LYS A 90 -6.43 -3.01 -10.93
N ALA A 91 -5.33 -2.29 -11.21
CA ALA A 91 -4.38 -1.85 -10.19
C ALA A 91 -5.01 -0.88 -9.19
N VAL A 92 -5.91 -0.01 -9.67
CA VAL A 92 -6.44 1.09 -8.87
C VAL A 92 -7.80 0.77 -8.26
N HIS A 93 -8.66 0.03 -8.96
CA HIS A 93 -10.01 -0.28 -8.48
C HIS A 93 -9.95 -1.25 -7.28
N HIS A 94 -10.14 -0.70 -6.09
CA HIS A 94 -10.09 -1.47 -4.85
C HIS A 94 -11.40 -2.21 -4.58
N ARG A 95 -11.28 -3.49 -4.21
CA ARG A 95 -12.38 -4.30 -3.67
C ARG A 95 -11.83 -5.49 -2.89
N VAL A 96 -12.63 -5.98 -1.93
CA VAL A 96 -12.42 -7.29 -1.29
C VAL A 96 -13.55 -8.20 -1.73
N THR A 97 -13.19 -9.35 -2.28
CA THR A 97 -14.14 -10.37 -2.77
C THR A 97 -14.60 -11.30 -1.65
N GLU A 98 -15.62 -12.12 -1.90
CA GLU A 98 -16.13 -13.10 -0.94
C GLU A 98 -15.11 -14.19 -0.58
N GLU A 99 -14.13 -14.43 -1.44
CA GLU A 99 -13.04 -15.41 -1.24
C GLU A 99 -11.83 -14.81 -0.49
N ASN A 100 -12.02 -13.69 0.21
CA ASN A 100 -10.94 -12.96 0.91
C ASN A 100 -9.80 -12.48 -0.01
N ARG A 101 -9.99 -12.49 -1.34
CA ARG A 101 -9.07 -11.86 -2.28
C ARG A 101 -9.29 -10.36 -2.29
N GLU A 102 -8.21 -9.61 -2.10
CA GLU A 102 -8.21 -8.16 -2.17
C GLU A 102 -7.54 -7.70 -3.48
N GLU A 103 -8.23 -6.83 -4.21
CA GLU A 103 -7.80 -6.25 -5.48
C GLU A 103 -7.60 -4.73 -5.34
N GLY A 104 -6.93 -4.11 -6.31
CA GLY A 104 -6.59 -2.69 -6.27
C GLY A 104 -5.45 -2.37 -5.30
N VAL A 105 -4.58 -3.36 -5.05
CA VAL A 105 -3.42 -3.29 -4.15
C VAL A 105 -2.15 -3.71 -4.87
N VAL A 106 -1.01 -3.21 -4.41
CA VAL A 106 0.32 -3.53 -4.96
C VAL A 106 1.32 -3.83 -3.85
N LEU A 107 2.29 -4.67 -4.15
CA LEU A 107 3.44 -4.98 -3.30
C LEU A 107 4.51 -3.89 -3.44
N THR A 108 4.95 -3.32 -2.31
CA THR A 108 6.02 -2.31 -2.29
C THR A 108 7.38 -2.96 -1.99
N PRO A 109 8.50 -2.31 -2.38
CA PRO A 109 9.85 -2.86 -2.17
C PRO A 109 10.25 -3.08 -0.69
N ASP A 110 9.54 -2.46 0.25
CA ASP A 110 9.70 -2.67 1.69
C ASP A 110 8.92 -3.87 2.24
N GLY A 111 8.22 -4.61 1.37
CA GLY A 111 7.43 -5.80 1.73
C GLY A 111 6.04 -5.54 2.25
N THR A 112 5.61 -4.27 2.27
CA THR A 112 4.22 -3.94 2.62
C THR A 112 3.31 -4.00 1.39
N THR A 113 2.02 -4.19 1.62
CA THR A 113 1.00 -4.10 0.57
C THR A 113 0.25 -2.78 0.71
N VAL A 114 -0.03 -2.10 -0.40
CA VAL A 114 -0.62 -0.76 -0.44
C VAL A 114 -1.82 -0.73 -1.39
N ALA A 115 -2.97 -0.24 -0.92
CA ALA A 115 -4.11 0.07 -1.78
C ALA A 115 -3.89 1.39 -2.52
N LEU A 116 -4.07 1.38 -3.84
CA LEU A 116 -3.75 2.53 -4.69
C LEU A 116 -4.84 3.61 -4.67
N THR A 117 -6.11 3.25 -4.52
CA THR A 117 -7.22 4.21 -4.44
C THR A 117 -6.97 5.33 -3.40
N PRO A 118 -6.79 5.04 -2.10
CA PRO A 118 -6.61 6.10 -1.10
C PRO A 118 -5.32 6.91 -1.30
N LEU A 119 -4.25 6.27 -1.80
CA LEU A 119 -2.99 6.94 -2.16
C LEU A 119 -3.21 8.02 -3.22
N LEU A 120 -3.82 7.65 -4.35
CA LEU A 120 -4.03 8.56 -5.49
C LEU A 120 -4.98 9.71 -5.13
N LEU A 121 -6.04 9.43 -4.37
CA LEU A 121 -6.98 10.47 -3.93
C LEU A 121 -6.32 11.47 -2.97
N GLY A 122 -5.42 11.01 -2.10
CA GLY A 122 -4.65 11.87 -1.20
C GLY A 122 -3.68 12.79 -1.95
N LEU A 123 -2.96 12.24 -2.94
CA LEU A 123 -2.08 13.00 -3.83
C LEU A 123 -2.84 14.09 -4.60
N GLU A 124 -3.96 13.75 -5.25
CA GLU A 124 -4.76 14.71 -6.03
C GLU A 124 -5.31 15.82 -5.12
N ALA A 125 -5.76 15.48 -3.91
CA ALA A 125 -6.20 16.47 -2.93
C ALA A 125 -5.07 17.43 -2.55
N GLY A 126 -3.84 16.92 -2.35
CA GLY A 126 -2.66 17.71 -2.04
C GLY A 126 -2.35 18.73 -3.13
N PHE A 127 -2.26 18.29 -4.38
CA PHE A 127 -2.02 19.18 -5.52
C PHE A 127 -3.12 20.23 -5.74
N LEU A 128 -4.37 19.89 -5.46
CA LEU A 128 -5.50 20.81 -5.58
C LEU A 128 -5.64 21.77 -4.39
N SER A 129 -4.83 21.59 -3.33
CA SER A 129 -4.87 22.45 -2.16
C SER A 129 -4.46 23.87 -2.53
N LYS A 130 -5.32 24.84 -2.24
CA LYS A 130 -5.08 26.28 -2.42
C LYS A 130 -4.86 27.02 -1.11
N THR A 131 -5.21 26.38 0.00
CA THR A 131 -5.17 26.93 1.36
C THR A 131 -3.86 26.54 2.01
N LYS A 132 -3.25 27.46 2.77
CA LYS A 132 -1.93 27.28 3.39
C LYS A 132 -1.93 26.38 4.65
N ASP A 133 -3.11 26.08 5.20
CA ASP A 133 -3.19 25.45 6.53
C ASP A 133 -3.80 24.04 6.52
N ARG A 134 -4.56 23.68 5.48
CA ARG A 134 -5.23 22.36 5.43
C ARG A 134 -5.54 21.91 4.02
N VAL A 135 -5.37 20.62 3.76
CA VAL A 135 -5.85 19.95 2.54
C VAL A 135 -7.33 19.59 2.70
N ARG A 136 -8.19 20.18 1.85
CA ARG A 136 -9.64 19.95 1.90
C ARG A 136 -9.96 18.49 1.56
N GLY A 137 -10.60 17.79 2.50
CA GLY A 137 -11.10 16.44 2.25
C GLY A 137 -10.09 15.31 2.43
N LEU A 138 -8.82 15.61 2.75
CA LEU A 138 -7.75 14.62 2.79
C LEU A 138 -8.10 13.38 3.64
N LEU A 139 -8.46 13.57 4.91
CA LEU A 139 -8.92 12.47 5.79
C LEU A 139 -10.09 11.67 5.20
N LYS A 140 -11.00 12.33 4.47
CA LYS A 140 -12.19 11.67 3.89
C LYS A 140 -11.77 10.76 2.74
N LEU A 141 -10.92 11.30 1.88
CA LEU A 141 -10.47 10.65 0.67
C LEU A 141 -9.52 9.48 0.95
N THR A 142 -8.73 9.56 2.03
CA THR A 142 -7.71 8.55 2.35
C THR A 142 -8.18 7.46 3.30
N PHE A 143 -9.12 7.72 4.22
CA PHE A 143 -9.53 6.73 5.24
C PHE A 143 -11.02 6.47 5.35
N THR A 144 -11.89 7.43 5.04
CA THR A 144 -13.33 7.29 5.38
C THR A 144 -14.23 7.01 4.20
N LYS A 145 -13.71 6.95 2.97
CA LYS A 145 -14.48 6.69 1.75
C LYS A 145 -15.35 5.42 1.88
N ASP A 146 -14.78 4.36 2.45
CA ASP A 146 -15.38 3.01 2.52
C ASP A 146 -16.02 2.69 3.89
N LEU A 147 -16.16 3.69 4.76
CA LEU A 147 -16.71 3.49 6.12
C LEU A 147 -18.23 3.22 6.11
N GLU A 148 -18.95 3.70 5.10
CA GLU A 148 -20.41 3.60 5.00
C GLU A 148 -20.89 2.32 4.27
N SER A 149 -20.01 1.63 3.53
CA SER A 149 -20.35 0.35 2.88
C SER A 149 -20.33 -0.83 3.86
N HIS A 150 -19.83 -0.61 5.07
CA HIS A 150 -19.74 -1.64 6.10
C HIS A 150 -21.00 -1.67 6.99
N PRO A 151 -21.70 -2.82 7.09
CA PRO A 151 -22.83 -2.96 8.01
C PRO A 151 -22.38 -2.70 9.45
N LEU A 152 -23.03 -1.75 10.13
CA LEU A 152 -22.81 -1.43 11.56
C LEU A 152 -23.17 -2.60 12.52
N SER A 153 -23.55 -3.76 11.97
CA SER A 153 -24.13 -4.90 12.70
C SER A 153 -23.16 -6.08 12.85
N ARG A 154 -21.85 -5.87 12.74
CA ARG A 154 -20.86 -6.95 12.95
C ARG A 154 -20.67 -7.28 14.43
N HIS A 155 -20.39 -8.56 14.69
CA HIS A 155 -20.22 -9.13 16.03
C HIS A 155 -19.11 -8.43 16.82
N PRO A 156 -19.25 -8.31 18.17
CA PRO A 156 -18.25 -7.68 19.05
C PRO A 156 -16.87 -8.38 19.09
N LEU A 157 -16.71 -9.52 18.40
CA LEU A 157 -15.44 -10.27 18.31
C LEU A 157 -14.68 -10.01 17.00
N SER A 158 -15.22 -9.19 16.09
CA SER A 158 -14.58 -8.88 14.80
C SER A 158 -13.49 -7.81 15.01
N ARG A 159 -12.27 -8.01 14.50
CA ARG A 159 -11.27 -6.92 14.41
C ARG A 159 -11.85 -5.77 13.57
N HIS A 160 -11.68 -4.52 14.04
CA HIS A 160 -12.21 -3.37 13.30
C HIS A 160 -11.26 -2.99 12.15
N LEU A 161 -9.96 -3.25 12.32
CA LEU A 161 -8.92 -2.96 11.35
C LEU A 161 -8.13 -4.22 10.98
N GLY A 162 -7.51 -4.18 9.81
CA GLY A 162 -6.89 -5.35 9.22
C GLY A 162 -7.95 -6.30 8.61
N PRO A 163 -7.54 -7.51 8.23
CA PRO A 163 -6.22 -8.10 8.40
C PRO A 163 -5.25 -7.67 7.29
N ASP A 164 -4.01 -8.14 7.41
CA ASP A 164 -3.06 -8.20 6.30
C ASP A 164 -3.25 -9.51 5.52
N GLY A 165 -2.45 -9.72 4.48
CA GLY A 165 -2.58 -10.86 3.59
C GLY A 165 -1.25 -11.41 3.08
N CYS A 166 -1.36 -12.31 2.13
CA CYS A 166 -0.25 -12.95 1.44
C CYS A 166 -0.41 -12.80 -0.07
N TRP A 167 0.69 -12.47 -0.73
CA TRP A 167 0.80 -12.66 -2.18
C TRP A 167 1.06 -14.12 -2.49
N ASP A 168 0.48 -14.60 -3.57
CA ASP A 168 0.72 -15.93 -4.14
C ASP A 168 2.20 -16.13 -4.53
N ASN A 169 2.83 -15.08 -5.07
CA ASN A 169 4.24 -15.05 -5.40
C ASN A 169 4.82 -13.65 -5.18
N VAL A 170 5.79 -13.50 -4.29
CA VAL A 170 6.38 -12.20 -3.95
C VAL A 170 7.29 -11.66 -5.08
N SER A 171 7.85 -12.53 -5.92
CA SER A 171 8.67 -12.12 -7.07
C SER A 171 7.82 -11.67 -8.26
N SER A 172 6.65 -12.28 -8.48
CA SER A 172 5.69 -11.91 -9.52
C SER A 172 4.26 -11.96 -8.96
N PRO A 173 3.85 -10.95 -8.17
CA PRO A 173 2.58 -10.96 -7.46
C PRO A 173 1.40 -10.88 -8.41
N GLN A 174 0.44 -11.79 -8.28
CA GLN A 174 -0.77 -11.85 -9.10
C GLN A 174 -2.06 -11.85 -8.27
N VAL A 175 -2.04 -12.47 -7.08
CA VAL A 175 -3.20 -12.61 -6.20
C VAL A 175 -2.80 -12.30 -4.75
N PHE A 176 -3.47 -11.32 -4.15
CA PHE A 176 -3.35 -11.02 -2.72
C PHE A 176 -4.57 -11.58 -1.96
N THR A 177 -4.30 -12.42 -0.96
CA THR A 177 -5.35 -13.09 -0.17
C THR A 177 -5.20 -12.72 1.30
N LEU A 178 -6.28 -12.25 1.91
CA LEU A 178 -6.33 -11.88 3.32
C LEU A 178 -6.17 -13.12 4.22
N LEU A 179 -5.42 -12.97 5.31
CA LEU A 179 -5.14 -14.04 6.27
C LEU A 179 -6.31 -14.31 7.24
N ASP A 180 -7.24 -13.37 7.35
CA ASP A 180 -8.41 -13.43 8.23
C ASP A 180 -9.60 -12.77 7.54
N GLN A 181 -10.75 -12.72 8.21
CA GLN A 181 -11.93 -12.02 7.74
C GLN A 181 -11.69 -10.52 7.64
N PRO A 182 -12.09 -9.85 6.54
CA PRO A 182 -11.86 -8.42 6.36
C PRO A 182 -12.59 -7.60 7.43
N GLY A 183 -11.86 -6.71 8.11
CA GLY A 183 -12.40 -5.69 9.00
C GLY A 183 -13.13 -4.57 8.25
N VAL A 184 -13.18 -3.37 8.83
CA VAL A 184 -13.72 -2.17 8.17
C VAL A 184 -12.73 -1.60 7.15
N LEU A 185 -11.44 -1.71 7.44
CA LEU A 185 -10.34 -1.36 6.55
C LEU A 185 -9.27 -2.45 6.62
N THR A 186 -8.79 -2.92 5.47
CA THR A 186 -7.64 -3.83 5.39
C THR A 186 -6.34 -3.11 5.74
N THR A 187 -5.27 -3.87 6.04
CA THR A 187 -3.93 -3.29 6.23
C THR A 187 -3.45 -2.55 4.97
N ALA A 188 -3.78 -3.04 3.78
CA ALA A 188 -3.42 -2.39 2.52
C ALA A 188 -4.12 -1.03 2.34
N GLN A 189 -5.41 -0.93 2.66
CA GLN A 189 -6.14 0.34 2.68
C GLN A 189 -5.55 1.32 3.67
N ILE A 190 -5.16 0.86 4.86
CA ILE A 190 -4.54 1.70 5.89
C ILE A 190 -3.18 2.21 5.42
N ASN A 191 -2.33 1.35 4.84
CA ASN A 191 -1.04 1.74 4.29
C ASN A 191 -1.20 2.79 3.19
N GLY A 192 -2.08 2.54 2.20
CA GLY A 192 -2.35 3.51 1.14
C GLY A 192 -3.00 4.80 1.63
N GLY A 193 -3.83 4.72 2.67
CA GLY A 193 -4.40 5.88 3.35
C GLY A 193 -3.36 6.73 4.06
N MET A 194 -2.41 6.11 4.76
CA MET A 194 -1.29 6.81 5.39
C MET A 194 -0.39 7.47 4.34
N ASP A 195 -0.03 6.74 3.27
CA ASP A 195 0.84 7.24 2.21
C ASP A 195 0.18 8.39 1.45
N GLY A 196 -1.11 8.25 1.08
CA GLY A 196 -1.89 9.31 0.45
C GLY A 196 -2.05 10.55 1.34
N PHE A 197 -2.20 10.36 2.65
CA PHE A 197 -2.29 11.48 3.60
C PHE A 197 -0.94 12.19 3.75
N VAL A 198 0.15 11.43 3.91
CA VAL A 198 1.50 11.96 4.07
C VAL A 198 1.91 12.74 2.83
N LEU A 199 1.84 12.10 1.66
CA LEU A 199 2.25 12.71 0.40
C LEU A 199 1.32 13.87 0.01
N GLY A 200 0.01 13.73 0.21
CA GLY A 200 -0.94 14.81 -0.03
C GLY A 200 -0.68 16.04 0.84
N THR A 201 -0.28 15.85 2.10
CA THR A 201 0.11 16.94 3.00
C THR A 201 1.43 17.58 2.56
N GLU A 202 2.45 16.77 2.25
CA GLU A 202 3.76 17.29 1.83
C GLU A 202 3.68 18.07 0.51
N ILE A 203 2.88 17.60 -0.46
CA ILE A 203 2.69 18.29 -1.73
C ILE A 203 2.00 19.65 -1.54
N ALA A 204 1.03 19.71 -0.63
CA ALA A 204 0.34 20.95 -0.32
C ALA A 204 1.22 21.94 0.46
N PHE A 205 2.07 21.41 1.36
CA PHE A 205 2.91 22.17 2.30
C PHE A 205 4.36 21.66 2.25
N PRO A 206 5.07 21.91 1.14
CA PRO A 206 6.39 21.32 0.94
C PRO A 206 7.40 21.90 1.94
N SER A 207 8.17 21.00 2.57
CA SER A 207 9.25 21.37 3.48
C SER A 207 10.48 21.91 2.75
N THR A 208 10.58 21.65 1.44
CA THR A 208 11.71 22.03 0.57
C THR A 208 11.22 22.83 -0.64
N SER A 209 12.04 23.77 -1.10
CA SER A 209 11.75 24.60 -2.28
C SER A 209 11.86 23.79 -3.57
N GLY A 210 10.72 23.38 -4.11
CA GLY A 210 10.60 22.73 -5.42
C GLY A 210 9.33 21.90 -5.52
N ARG A 211 8.46 22.18 -6.49
CA ARG A 211 7.32 21.28 -6.77
C ARG A 211 7.81 20.12 -7.64
N PRO A 212 7.49 18.86 -7.31
CA PRO A 212 7.80 17.74 -8.17
C PRO A 212 7.14 17.92 -9.54
N LEU A 213 7.89 17.65 -10.61
CA LEU A 213 7.44 17.92 -11.98
C LEU A 213 6.57 16.77 -12.55
N LYS A 214 6.74 15.54 -12.05
CA LYS A 214 6.04 14.33 -12.52
C LYS A 214 5.53 13.49 -11.34
N LEU A 215 4.38 12.85 -11.50
CA LEU A 215 3.77 11.95 -10.51
C LEU A 215 4.61 10.68 -10.34
N SER A 216 5.07 10.09 -11.45
CA SER A 216 5.96 8.91 -11.44
C SER A 216 7.20 9.16 -10.57
N GLY A 217 7.83 10.32 -10.74
CA GLY A 217 9.01 10.73 -9.96
C GLY A 217 8.74 10.79 -8.45
N ILE A 218 7.59 11.34 -8.03
CA ILE A 218 7.20 11.37 -6.61
C ILE A 218 7.07 9.95 -6.06
N LEU A 219 6.39 9.06 -6.79
CA LEU A 219 6.19 7.69 -6.38
C LEU A 219 7.52 6.92 -6.32
N THR A 220 8.41 7.11 -7.30
CA THR A 220 9.76 6.55 -7.30
C THR A 220 10.57 7.00 -6.10
N GLU A 221 10.56 8.31 -5.79
CA GLU A 221 11.28 8.85 -4.64
C GLU A 221 10.74 8.34 -3.30
N TYR A 222 9.45 8.04 -3.23
CA TYR A 222 8.82 7.56 -2.01
C TYR A 222 8.97 6.05 -1.80
N TYR A 223 8.72 5.24 -2.85
CA TYR A 223 8.66 3.78 -2.74
C TYR A 223 9.95 3.05 -3.14
N CYS A 224 10.70 3.59 -4.11
CA CYS A 224 11.76 2.84 -4.81
C CYS A 224 13.18 3.26 -4.38
N ARG A 225 13.31 4.02 -3.29
CA ARG A 225 14.62 4.41 -2.75
C ARG A 225 15.28 3.21 -2.06
N SER A 226 16.36 2.72 -2.65
CA SER A 226 17.25 1.75 -2.01
C SER A 226 17.93 2.35 -0.78
N LEU A 227 18.06 1.55 0.28
CA LEU A 227 18.90 1.91 1.42
C LEU A 227 20.36 1.63 1.07
N GLU A 228 21.23 2.59 1.36
CA GLU A 228 22.69 2.43 1.26
C GLU A 228 23.25 1.73 2.51
N VAL A 229 24.57 1.53 2.59
CA VAL A 229 25.25 0.88 3.74
C VAL A 229 24.91 1.53 5.08
N GLY A 230 24.60 2.83 5.10
CA GLY A 230 24.12 3.55 6.30
C GLY A 230 22.67 3.27 6.70
N GLY A 231 21.96 2.39 5.99
CA GLY A 231 20.62 1.93 6.32
C GLY A 231 19.61 3.06 6.46
N MET A 232 18.76 2.95 7.50
CA MET A 232 17.72 3.95 7.79
C MET A 232 18.29 5.26 8.33
N ASP A 233 19.47 5.25 8.95
CA ASP A 233 20.06 6.43 9.61
C ASP A 233 20.39 7.55 8.63
N VAL A 234 20.78 7.19 7.41
CA VAL A 234 21.07 8.13 6.31
C VAL A 234 19.90 8.27 5.34
N ALA A 235 18.82 7.52 5.55
CA ALA A 235 17.70 7.49 4.62
C ALA A 235 16.89 8.81 4.65
N PRO A 236 16.42 9.31 3.49
CA PRO A 236 15.61 10.52 3.44
C PRO A 236 14.36 10.43 4.33
N ARG A 237 13.89 11.59 4.80
CA ARG A 237 12.69 11.66 5.66
C ARG A 237 11.46 11.06 4.98
N LEU A 238 11.20 11.45 3.72
CA LEU A 238 9.97 11.15 3.02
C LEU A 238 10.09 9.89 2.15
N ILE A 239 10.12 8.73 2.80
CA ILE A 239 10.10 7.42 2.15
C ILE A 239 9.04 6.50 2.80
N SER A 240 8.58 5.52 2.03
CA SER A 240 7.57 4.51 2.43
C SER A 240 7.96 3.70 3.67
N ARG A 241 9.24 3.33 3.82
CA ARG A 241 9.76 2.65 5.03
C ARG A 241 9.56 3.48 6.32
N ARG A 242 9.43 4.81 6.18
CA ARG A 242 9.12 5.74 7.29
C ARG A 242 7.65 6.13 7.33
N ARG A 243 6.74 5.43 6.62
CA ARG A 243 5.29 5.72 6.53
C ARG A 243 4.67 6.04 7.89
N ARG A 244 4.79 5.12 8.85
CA ARG A 244 4.19 5.23 10.18
C ARG A 244 4.72 6.44 10.94
N ASP A 245 6.03 6.67 10.90
CA ASP A 245 6.67 7.83 11.52
C ASP A 245 6.29 9.15 10.87
N ASN A 246 6.27 9.18 9.54
CA ASN A 246 5.88 10.35 8.75
C ASN A 246 4.43 10.72 9.05
N PHE A 247 3.54 9.73 9.07
CA PHE A 247 2.15 9.92 9.43
C PHE A 247 2.00 10.44 10.87
N ARG A 248 2.74 9.85 11.83
CA ARG A 248 2.73 10.28 13.24
C ARG A 248 3.17 11.74 13.40
N LYS A 249 4.24 12.14 12.71
CA LYS A 249 4.82 13.50 12.76
C LYS A 249 3.90 14.59 12.22
N LEU A 250 2.95 14.25 11.34
CA LEU A 250 1.95 15.20 10.83
C LEU A 250 0.85 15.55 11.85
N GLY A 251 0.98 15.16 13.13
CA GLY A 251 0.02 15.51 14.18
C GLY A 251 -1.31 14.77 14.06
N VAL A 252 -1.34 13.68 13.29
CA VAL A 252 -2.51 12.82 13.09
C VAL A 252 -2.94 11.97 14.32
N PRO A 253 -2.15 11.86 15.41
CA PRO A 253 -2.70 11.45 16.71
C PRO A 253 -3.88 12.31 17.20
N SER A 254 -4.23 13.40 16.51
CA SER A 254 -5.43 14.23 16.71
C SER A 254 -6.68 13.83 15.90
N ILE A 255 -6.67 12.75 15.09
CA ILE A 255 -7.91 12.20 14.52
C ILE A 255 -8.76 11.68 15.66
N THR A 256 -9.65 12.53 16.14
CA THR A 256 -10.63 12.14 17.13
C THR A 256 -11.74 11.34 16.46
N ALA A 257 -12.34 10.41 17.21
CA ALA A 257 -13.55 9.72 16.76
C ALA A 257 -14.64 10.72 16.31
N GLN A 258 -14.70 11.90 16.93
CA GLN A 258 -15.57 12.98 16.51
C GLN A 258 -15.30 13.49 15.10
N GLN A 259 -14.04 13.64 14.70
CA GLN A 259 -13.70 14.08 13.35
C GLN A 259 -14.09 13.04 12.30
N VAL A 260 -13.91 11.75 12.58
CA VAL A 260 -14.31 10.66 11.69
C VAL A 260 -15.84 10.59 11.58
N VAL A 261 -16.58 10.62 12.70
CA VAL A 261 -18.05 10.63 12.70
C VAL A 261 -18.62 11.86 11.97
N LYS A 262 -18.05 13.06 12.19
CA LYS A 262 -18.43 14.28 11.45
C LYS A 262 -18.13 14.15 9.95
N SER A 263 -17.08 13.41 9.60
CA SER A 263 -16.70 13.15 8.21
C SER A 263 -17.69 12.19 7.54
N ALA A 264 -18.09 11.11 8.22
CA ALA A 264 -19.13 10.18 7.79
C ALA A 264 -20.49 10.88 7.61
N GLU A 265 -20.93 11.69 8.59
CA GLU A 265 -22.16 12.50 8.46
C GLU A 265 -22.12 13.43 7.25
N LYS A 266 -20.97 14.04 6.97
CA LYS A 266 -20.81 14.91 5.79
C LYS A 266 -20.87 14.12 4.49
N GLN A 267 -20.26 12.93 4.45
CA GLN A 267 -20.32 12.03 3.30
C GLN A 267 -21.76 11.64 2.97
N ARG A 268 -22.55 11.25 3.98
CA ARG A 268 -23.99 10.96 3.80
C ARG A 268 -24.74 12.11 3.15
N ARG A 269 -24.50 13.36 3.61
CA ARG A 269 -25.13 14.56 3.01
C ARG A 269 -24.72 14.76 1.55
N VAL A 270 -23.45 14.54 1.22
CA VAL A 270 -22.94 14.63 -0.16
C VAL A 270 -23.57 13.56 -1.06
N MET A 271 -23.86 12.38 -0.50
CA MET A 271 -24.53 11.28 -1.19
C MET A 271 -26.07 11.41 -1.22
N GLY A 272 -26.64 12.51 -0.71
CA GLY A 272 -28.09 12.69 -0.62
C GLY A 272 -28.79 11.76 0.39
N LEU A 273 -28.04 11.07 1.25
CA LEU A 273 -28.57 10.19 2.28
C LEU A 273 -29.10 10.98 3.47
N LYS A 274 -30.13 10.43 4.14
CA LYS A 274 -30.68 11.01 5.36
C LYS A 274 -29.62 11.09 6.46
N LYS A 275 -29.70 12.17 7.26
CA LYS A 275 -28.88 12.35 8.46
C LYS A 275 -29.06 11.16 9.40
N MET A 276 -27.96 10.69 9.99
CA MET A 276 -28.01 9.63 11.01
C MET A 276 -28.87 10.09 12.20
N ASP A 277 -29.73 9.20 12.68
CA ASP A 277 -30.41 9.39 13.95
C ASP A 277 -29.41 9.32 15.11
N SER A 278 -29.86 9.74 16.30
CA SER A 278 -29.00 9.83 17.49
C SER A 278 -28.44 8.46 17.91
N LYS A 279 -29.20 7.39 17.78
CA LYS A 279 -28.79 6.03 18.17
C LYS A 279 -27.70 5.52 17.23
N THR A 280 -27.92 5.62 15.92
CA THR A 280 -26.93 5.23 14.90
C THR A 280 -25.63 6.03 15.04
N LYS A 281 -25.74 7.35 15.26
CA LYS A 281 -24.56 8.21 15.49
C LYS A 281 -23.77 7.80 16.74
N LYS A 282 -24.47 7.43 17.83
CA LYS A 282 -23.83 6.97 19.07
C LYS A 282 -23.11 5.63 18.86
N GLN A 283 -23.73 4.69 18.13
CA GLN A 283 -23.12 3.42 17.77
C GLN A 283 -21.87 3.61 16.92
N LEU A 284 -21.95 4.43 15.87
CA LEU A 284 -20.79 4.76 15.04
C LEU A 284 -19.67 5.43 15.85
N MET A 285 -20.01 6.33 16.78
CA MET A 285 -19.01 6.95 17.66
C MET A 285 -18.26 5.92 18.50
N THR A 286 -18.95 4.92 19.06
CA THR A 286 -18.32 3.84 19.83
C THR A 286 -17.38 3.02 18.95
N LEU A 287 -17.88 2.53 17.79
CA LEU A 287 -17.09 1.74 16.84
C LEU A 287 -15.84 2.49 16.36
N VAL A 288 -16.00 3.76 16.01
CA VAL A 288 -14.89 4.60 15.57
C VAL A 288 -13.90 4.85 16.72
N LYS A 289 -14.36 5.00 17.97
CA LYS A 289 -13.47 5.19 19.11
C LYS A 289 -12.59 3.95 19.34
N GLU A 290 -13.17 2.76 19.21
CA GLU A 290 -12.45 1.50 19.28
C GLU A 290 -11.49 1.35 18.10
N GLY A 291 -11.96 1.59 16.87
CA GLY A 291 -11.13 1.54 15.67
C GLY A 291 -9.97 2.55 15.69
N VAL A 292 -10.16 3.77 16.21
CA VAL A 292 -9.05 4.74 16.37
C VAL A 292 -8.04 4.27 17.40
N LYS A 293 -8.49 3.65 18.50
CA LYS A 293 -7.56 3.07 19.49
C LYS A 293 -6.74 1.93 18.87
N GLU A 294 -7.40 1.02 18.16
CA GLU A 294 -6.76 -0.08 17.42
C GLU A 294 -5.79 0.47 16.37
N PHE A 295 -6.16 1.53 15.64
CA PHE A 295 -5.31 2.18 14.64
C PHE A 295 -4.01 2.69 15.25
N VAL A 296 -4.11 3.44 16.36
CA VAL A 296 -2.94 4.01 17.03
C VAL A 296 -2.02 2.90 17.52
N GLN A 297 -2.57 1.90 18.20
CA GLN A 297 -1.80 0.80 18.73
C GLN A 297 -1.11 0.00 17.62
N GLU A 298 -1.85 -0.47 16.62
CA GLU A 298 -1.35 -1.40 15.61
C GLU A 298 -0.50 -0.71 14.53
N TYR A 299 -0.84 0.52 14.14
CA TYR A 299 -0.21 1.20 12.99
C TYR A 299 0.69 2.38 13.38
N LEU A 300 0.57 2.93 14.59
CA LEU A 300 1.44 4.02 15.05
C LEU A 300 2.36 3.64 16.22
N GLU A 301 2.10 2.60 16.99
CA GLU A 301 2.97 2.18 18.10
C GLU A 301 3.76 0.92 17.75
N CYS A 302 3.08 -0.09 17.20
CA CYS A 302 3.75 -1.33 16.80
C CYS A 302 4.55 -1.17 15.49
N PRO A 303 5.69 -1.86 15.35
CA PRO A 303 6.39 -1.98 14.07
C PRO A 303 5.62 -2.93 13.11
N PRO A 304 5.75 -2.75 11.78
CA PRO A 304 5.15 -3.69 10.83
C PRO A 304 5.85 -5.05 10.91
N ILE A 305 5.07 -6.14 10.84
CA ILE A 305 5.58 -7.51 10.82
C ILE A 305 5.37 -8.10 9.44
N ILE A 306 6.42 -8.59 8.80
CA ILE A 306 6.33 -9.32 7.52
C ILE A 306 5.93 -10.78 7.81
N PRO A 307 4.75 -11.26 7.38
CA PRO A 307 4.28 -12.60 7.71
C PRO A 307 5.08 -13.68 6.99
N ARG A 308 4.99 -14.92 7.49
CA ARG A 308 5.72 -16.10 6.98
C ARG A 308 5.61 -16.31 5.47
N CYS A 309 4.41 -16.15 4.93
CA CYS A 309 4.14 -16.29 3.50
C CYS A 309 4.92 -15.26 2.66
N MET A 310 5.11 -14.04 3.18
CA MET A 310 5.74 -12.94 2.46
C MET A 310 7.26 -13.07 2.35
N TRP A 311 7.90 -13.88 3.19
CA TRP A 311 9.32 -14.23 3.04
C TRP A 311 9.55 -15.67 2.56
N GLY A 312 8.49 -16.40 2.21
CA GLY A 312 8.57 -17.75 1.66
C GLY A 312 9.03 -18.79 2.68
N ALA A 313 8.53 -18.70 3.91
CA ALA A 313 8.81 -19.67 4.96
C ALA A 313 8.33 -21.07 4.56
N LYS A 314 9.16 -22.09 4.80
CA LYS A 314 8.66 -23.48 4.86
C LYS A 314 7.65 -23.63 6.00
N PRO A 315 6.70 -24.57 5.92
CA PRO A 315 5.84 -24.92 7.04
C PRO A 315 6.64 -25.36 8.27
N TYR A 316 6.06 -25.15 9.45
CA TYR A 316 6.55 -25.75 10.70
C TYR A 316 6.51 -27.29 10.58
N LYS A 317 7.55 -28.01 11.03
CA LYS A 317 7.57 -29.48 11.08
C LYS A 317 6.96 -29.94 12.42
N GLY A 318 5.89 -30.72 12.38
CA GLY A 318 5.22 -31.21 13.61
C GLY A 318 4.15 -30.24 14.13
N THR A 319 3.93 -30.23 15.45
CA THR A 319 2.90 -29.38 16.09
C THR A 319 3.55 -28.30 16.94
N PRO A 320 3.28 -27.00 16.68
CA PRO A 320 3.82 -25.92 17.49
C PRO A 320 3.38 -26.02 18.96
N THR A 321 4.32 -25.81 19.88
CA THR A 321 3.98 -25.64 21.30
C THR A 321 3.49 -24.21 21.53
N ASN A 322 2.22 -24.07 21.91
CA ASN A 322 1.64 -22.78 22.24
C ASN A 322 2.21 -22.25 23.56
N LEU A 323 2.60 -20.98 23.56
CA LEU A 323 3.06 -20.31 24.77
C LEU A 323 1.90 -19.82 25.61
N THR A 324 2.12 -19.78 26.92
CA THR A 324 1.22 -19.07 27.84
C THR A 324 1.61 -17.59 27.86
N LEU A 325 0.65 -16.72 27.55
CA LEU A 325 0.82 -15.27 27.55
C LEU A 325 0.35 -14.65 28.88
N PRO A 326 0.91 -13.51 29.32
CA PRO A 326 2.02 -12.76 28.71
C PRO A 326 3.39 -13.40 28.96
N LEU A 327 4.35 -13.16 28.05
CA LEU A 327 5.72 -13.65 28.21
C LEU A 327 6.51 -12.74 29.17
N PRO A 328 7.14 -13.29 30.23
CA PRO A 328 7.86 -12.48 31.22
C PRO A 328 9.28 -12.07 30.78
N PHE A 329 9.84 -12.69 29.74
CA PHE A 329 11.21 -12.47 29.30
C PHE A 329 11.30 -12.24 27.78
N LEU A 330 12.18 -11.32 27.38
CA LEU A 330 12.60 -11.07 26.00
C LEU A 330 14.11 -11.34 25.90
N TYR A 331 14.50 -12.26 25.02
CA TYR A 331 15.91 -12.58 24.76
C TYR A 331 16.29 -12.05 23.39
N ILE A 332 17.32 -11.19 23.36
CA ILE A 332 17.81 -10.56 22.13
C ILE A 332 19.04 -11.34 21.65
N HIS A 333 19.02 -11.76 20.38
CA HIS A 333 20.10 -12.50 19.73
C HIS A 333 20.48 -11.82 18.41
N HIS A 334 21.76 -11.87 18.07
CA HIS A 334 22.23 -11.58 16.72
C HIS A 334 22.41 -12.89 15.94
N THR A 335 22.28 -12.82 14.63
CA THR A 335 22.55 -13.95 13.74
C THR A 335 24.02 -13.94 13.35
N SER A 336 24.73 -15.05 13.58
CA SER A 336 26.15 -15.16 13.19
C SER A 336 26.31 -15.35 11.68
N THR A 337 25.34 -15.98 11.02
CA THR A 337 25.30 -16.15 9.57
C THR A 337 23.84 -16.07 9.12
N PRO A 338 23.49 -15.24 8.13
CA PRO A 338 24.36 -14.30 7.40
C PRO A 338 24.87 -13.14 8.27
N ARG A 339 26.10 -12.68 7.99
CA ARG A 339 26.83 -11.69 8.82
C ARG A 339 26.44 -10.26 8.49
N ASP A 340 26.21 -9.97 7.21
CA ASP A 340 25.92 -8.62 6.74
C ASP A 340 24.43 -8.31 6.92
N PRO A 341 24.09 -7.04 7.23
CA PRO A 341 22.69 -6.63 7.31
C PRO A 341 22.04 -6.68 5.92
N CYS A 342 20.86 -7.29 5.86
CA CYS A 342 20.01 -7.20 4.68
C CYS A 342 19.29 -5.85 4.62
N LEU A 343 19.16 -5.27 3.43
CA LEU A 343 18.58 -3.93 3.25
C LEU A 343 17.35 -3.91 2.32
N THR A 344 17.01 -5.06 1.72
CA THR A 344 15.83 -5.21 0.87
C THR A 344 14.99 -6.39 1.33
N LEU A 345 13.69 -6.38 1.02
CA LEU A 345 12.80 -7.50 1.31
C LEU A 345 13.36 -8.81 0.73
N GLN A 346 13.87 -8.76 -0.50
CA GLN A 346 14.44 -9.93 -1.17
C GLN A 346 15.63 -10.50 -0.40
N GLN A 347 16.62 -9.66 -0.08
CA GLN A 347 17.81 -10.08 0.69
C GLN A 347 17.41 -10.62 2.07
N CYS A 348 16.56 -9.89 2.79
CA CYS A 348 16.12 -10.32 4.12
C CYS A 348 15.34 -11.62 4.07
N SER A 349 14.54 -11.85 3.03
CA SER A 349 13.80 -13.08 2.85
C SER A 349 14.71 -14.25 2.48
N GLU A 350 15.74 -14.01 1.65
CA GLU A 350 16.77 -15.01 1.32
C GLU A 350 17.53 -15.45 2.58
N ASP A 351 17.92 -14.49 3.42
CA ASP A 351 18.59 -14.72 4.70
C ASP A 351 17.71 -15.50 5.67
N MET A 352 16.42 -15.11 5.80
CA MET A 352 15.43 -15.81 6.62
C MET A 352 15.26 -17.27 6.18
N ARG A 353 15.14 -17.51 4.87
CA ARG A 353 15.04 -18.88 4.32
C ARG A 353 16.32 -19.67 4.52
N ALA A 354 17.50 -19.06 4.37
CA ALA A 354 18.78 -19.72 4.59
C ALA A 354 18.92 -20.23 6.03
N MET A 355 18.60 -19.39 7.01
CA MET A 355 18.60 -19.79 8.42
C MET A 355 17.52 -20.82 8.75
N GLN A 356 16.32 -20.67 8.19
CA GLN A 356 15.26 -21.66 8.42
C GLN A 356 15.69 -23.04 7.91
N ARG A 357 16.28 -23.11 6.70
CA ARG A 357 16.87 -24.35 6.17
C ARG A 357 17.92 -24.92 7.11
N PHE A 358 18.86 -24.09 7.57
CA PHE A 358 19.89 -24.55 8.50
C PHE A 358 19.31 -25.12 9.81
N HIS A 359 18.33 -24.43 10.41
CA HIS A 359 17.68 -24.93 11.62
C HIS A 359 16.90 -26.22 11.37
N GLN A 360 16.12 -26.28 10.28
CA GLN A 360 15.25 -27.42 10.01
C GLN A 360 15.96 -28.65 9.45
N ASP A 361 16.92 -28.44 8.55
CA ASP A 361 17.49 -29.51 7.72
C ASP A 361 18.86 -29.95 8.28
N ASP A 362 19.65 -29.04 8.87
CA ASP A 362 20.95 -29.39 9.48
C ASP A 362 20.87 -29.64 10.99
N ARG A 363 20.08 -28.85 11.74
CA ARG A 363 19.92 -29.03 13.21
C ARG A 363 18.73 -29.89 13.62
N GLY A 364 17.87 -30.26 12.67
CA GLY A 364 16.68 -31.05 12.93
C GLY A 364 15.62 -30.35 13.79
N TRP A 365 15.60 -29.02 13.82
CA TRP A 365 14.57 -28.25 14.53
C TRP A 365 13.27 -28.22 13.73
N ASP A 366 12.17 -27.94 14.42
CA ASP A 366 10.85 -27.90 13.78
C ASP A 366 10.66 -26.65 12.90
N ASP A 367 11.37 -25.57 13.19
CA ASP A 367 11.31 -24.30 12.47
C ASP A 367 12.53 -23.41 12.77
N ILE A 368 12.52 -22.18 12.25
CA ILE A 368 13.49 -21.15 12.64
C ILE A 368 13.46 -20.90 14.17
N GLY A 369 14.62 -20.90 14.82
CA GLY A 369 14.73 -20.77 16.27
C GLY A 369 14.45 -19.39 16.86
N TYR A 370 13.88 -18.46 16.10
CA TYR A 370 13.53 -17.12 16.54
C TYR A 370 12.04 -16.85 16.30
N ARG A 371 11.38 -16.13 17.21
CA ARG A 371 9.96 -15.75 17.04
C ARG A 371 9.79 -14.57 16.08
N CYS A 372 10.65 -13.57 16.22
CA CYS A 372 10.77 -12.43 15.33
C CYS A 372 12.26 -12.20 15.05
N ARG A 373 12.58 -11.73 13.84
CA ARG A 373 13.91 -11.23 13.50
C ARG A 373 13.76 -9.86 12.86
N GLU A 374 14.57 -8.92 13.33
CA GLU A 374 14.75 -7.63 12.68
C GLU A 374 15.81 -7.78 11.59
N GLY A 375 15.46 -7.42 10.36
CA GLY A 375 16.40 -7.30 9.25
C GLY A 375 16.76 -5.83 9.07
N GLY A 376 18.02 -5.46 9.35
CA GLY A 376 18.59 -4.17 8.98
C GLY A 376 17.75 -2.93 9.30
N VAL A 377 17.46 -2.69 10.58
CA VAL A 377 16.99 -1.40 11.09
C VAL A 377 17.76 -1.12 12.38
N SER A 378 18.70 -0.17 12.32
CA SER A 378 19.34 0.39 13.51
C SER A 378 18.29 1.09 14.38
N GLY A 379 18.45 0.94 15.70
CA GLY A 379 17.51 1.36 16.74
C GLY A 379 17.41 2.85 17.01
#